data_AF-A0A939WYI9-F1
#
_entry.id   AF-A0A939WYI9-F1
#
_cell.length_a   1.000
_cell.length_b   1.000
_cell.length_c   1.000
_cell.angle_alpha   90.00
_cell.angle_beta   90.00
_cell.angle_gamma   90.00
#
_symmetry.space_group_name_H-M   'P 1'
#
loop_
_entity.id
_entity.type
_entity.pdbx_description
1 polymer ?
#
loop_
_entity_poly.entity_id
_entity_poly.type
_entity_poly.pdbx_seq_one_letter_code
_entity_poly.pdbx_strand_id
1 'polypeptide(L)'
;MTDYEYILQQVKLFHFKGWEDGVLRKCVDMLPNLSRQELTSLYYSKWVKNDRKFREVVFDTLFADKVGKREERIKNLDTDALIEEFKDKKSGNVALIRKEMRERYKANKGYDRSKIATAFNASIKMDQQWVKSQVRKEQYGDSGNKYQWKKTSWK
;
A
#
# COMPACT_ATOMS: atom_id res chain seq x y z
N MET A 1 19.23 -11.28 -27.19
CA MET A 1 18.17 -10.35 -26.76
C MET A 1 18.21 -10.31 -25.25
N THR A 2 18.48 -9.15 -24.67
CA THR A 2 18.54 -8.96 -23.20
C THR A 2 17.12 -8.84 -22.62
N ASP A 3 17.00 -9.02 -21.30
CA ASP A 3 15.74 -8.79 -20.57
C ASP A 3 15.20 -7.37 -20.83
N TYR A 4 16.10 -6.36 -20.87
CA TYR A 4 15.74 -4.97 -21.18
C TYR A 4 15.14 -4.81 -22.59
N GLU A 5 15.80 -5.38 -23.60
CA GLU A 5 15.35 -5.31 -24.99
C GLU A 5 14.00 -5.99 -25.17
N TYR A 6 13.80 -7.14 -24.53
CA TYR A 6 12.54 -7.87 -24.54
C TYR A 6 11.41 -7.04 -23.90
N ILE A 7 11.63 -6.50 -22.70
CA ILE A 7 10.64 -5.68 -22.01
C ILE A 7 10.28 -4.44 -22.83
N LEU A 8 11.27 -3.73 -23.38
CA LEU A 8 11.01 -2.57 -24.24
C LEU A 8 10.16 -2.93 -25.46
N GLN A 9 10.44 -4.07 -26.08
CA GLN A 9 9.64 -4.55 -27.20
C GLN A 9 8.19 -4.83 -26.77
N GLN A 10 7.99 -5.51 -25.64
CA GLN A 10 6.64 -5.81 -25.13
C GLN A 10 5.89 -4.54 -24.73
N VAL A 11 6.53 -3.59 -24.05
CA VAL A 11 5.89 -2.31 -23.65
C VAL A 11 5.49 -1.49 -24.89
N LYS A 12 6.31 -1.51 -25.95
CA LYS A 12 5.94 -0.87 -27.24
C LYS A 12 4.74 -1.54 -27.90
N LEU A 13 4.70 -2.88 -27.91
CA LEU A 13 3.58 -3.63 -28.49
C LEU A 13 2.29 -3.45 -27.68
N PHE A 14 2.41 -3.45 -26.35
CA PHE A 14 1.31 -3.22 -25.41
C PHE A 14 0.57 -1.92 -25.70
N HIS A 15 1.30 -0.83 -25.99
CA HIS A 15 0.72 0.48 -26.28
C HIS A 15 -0.38 0.42 -27.35
N PHE A 16 -0.34 -0.57 -28.25
CA PHE A 16 -1.32 -0.74 -29.32
C PHE A 16 -2.37 -1.82 -29.05
N LYS A 17 -2.10 -2.81 -28.20
CA LYS A 17 -2.93 -4.04 -28.09
C LYS A 17 -3.43 -4.38 -26.68
N GLY A 18 -2.97 -3.69 -25.64
CA GLY A 18 -3.26 -4.09 -24.26
C GLY A 18 -2.35 -5.24 -23.77
N TRP A 19 -2.36 -5.50 -22.45
CA TRP A 19 -1.47 -6.49 -21.83
C TRP A 19 -2.16 -7.83 -21.83
N GLU A 20 -1.41 -8.87 -22.22
CA GLU A 20 -1.73 -10.22 -21.83
C GLU A 20 -1.12 -10.49 -20.44
N ASP A 21 -1.92 -11.00 -19.51
CA ASP A 21 -1.51 -11.20 -18.11
C ASP A 21 -0.21 -12.01 -17.96
N GLY A 22 -0.03 -13.04 -18.80
CA GLY A 22 1.19 -13.87 -18.79
C GLY A 22 2.44 -13.09 -19.22
N VAL A 23 2.31 -12.22 -20.23
CA VAL A 23 3.41 -11.41 -20.73
C VAL A 23 3.78 -10.31 -19.75
N LEU A 24 2.77 -9.67 -19.14
CA LEU A 24 2.97 -8.66 -18.11
C LEU A 24 3.73 -9.25 -16.91
N ARG A 25 3.29 -10.39 -16.38
CA ARG A 25 3.98 -11.08 -15.27
C ARG A 25 5.43 -11.38 -15.62
N LYS A 26 5.67 -11.95 -16.80
CA LYS A 26 7.03 -12.24 -17.27
C LYS A 26 7.91 -11.00 -17.33
N CYS A 27 7.38 -9.87 -17.82
CA CYS A 27 8.12 -8.60 -17.85
C CYS A 27 8.42 -8.10 -16.44
N VAL A 28 7.48 -8.23 -15.50
CA VAL A 28 7.66 -7.84 -14.09
C VAL A 28 8.73 -8.70 -13.42
N ASP A 29 8.71 -10.00 -13.62
CA ASP A 29 9.67 -10.94 -13.02
C ASP A 29 11.11 -10.71 -13.51
N MET A 30 11.27 -10.11 -14.69
CA MET A 30 12.57 -9.75 -15.25
C MET A 30 13.10 -8.40 -14.73
N LEU A 31 12.26 -7.54 -14.15
CA LEU A 31 12.68 -6.21 -13.70
C LEU A 31 13.83 -6.23 -12.68
N PRO A 32 13.87 -7.14 -11.69
CA PRO A 32 14.96 -7.21 -10.72
C PRO A 32 16.35 -7.51 -11.32
N ASN A 33 16.40 -8.11 -12.52
CA ASN A 33 17.65 -8.46 -13.20
C ASN A 33 18.28 -7.28 -13.95
N LEU A 34 17.51 -6.21 -14.14
CA LEU A 34 17.95 -5.03 -14.88
C LEU A 34 18.89 -4.18 -14.05
N SER A 35 19.88 -3.59 -14.72
CA SER A 35 20.70 -2.55 -14.11
C SER A 35 19.87 -1.33 -13.73
N ARG A 36 20.40 -0.52 -12.80
CA ARG A 36 19.78 0.74 -12.40
C ARG A 36 19.56 1.70 -13.58
N GLN A 37 20.48 1.71 -14.55
CA GLN A 37 20.38 2.54 -15.75
C GLN A 37 19.23 2.08 -16.65
N GLU A 38 19.09 0.77 -16.86
CA GLU A 38 18.01 0.18 -17.65
C GLU A 38 16.64 0.41 -17.01
N LEU A 39 16.51 0.22 -15.70
CA LEU A 39 15.29 0.52 -14.95
C LEU A 39 14.93 2.01 -15.02
N THR A 40 15.92 2.90 -14.93
CA THR A 40 15.70 4.35 -15.08
C THR A 40 15.21 4.69 -16.48
N SER A 41 15.81 4.07 -17.50
CA SER A 41 15.42 4.23 -18.90
C SER A 41 13.98 3.74 -19.14
N LEU A 42 13.59 2.60 -18.56
CA LEU A 42 12.21 2.12 -18.58
C LEU A 42 11.26 3.09 -17.88
N TYR A 43 11.60 3.58 -16.70
CA TYR A 43 10.75 4.48 -15.92
C TYR A 43 10.42 5.80 -16.65
N TYR A 44 11.40 6.36 -17.38
CA TYR A 44 11.22 7.58 -18.17
C TYR A 44 10.77 7.34 -19.61
N SER A 45 10.65 6.08 -20.04
CA SER A 45 10.18 5.73 -21.38
C SER A 45 8.78 6.28 -21.63
N LYS A 46 8.59 6.93 -22.79
CA LYS A 46 7.27 7.42 -23.21
C LYS A 46 6.20 6.32 -23.24
N TRP A 47 6.62 5.07 -23.48
CA TRP A 47 5.73 3.92 -23.58
C TRP A 47 5.26 3.44 -22.21
N VAL A 48 6.12 3.50 -21.19
CA VAL A 48 5.78 3.16 -19.79
C VAL A 48 4.98 4.28 -19.13
N LYS A 49 5.19 5.54 -19.53
CA LYS A 49 4.48 6.71 -18.96
C LYS A 49 2.96 6.57 -19.01
N ASN A 50 2.43 5.91 -20.04
CA ASN A 50 0.99 5.74 -20.28
C ASN A 50 0.41 4.53 -19.54
N ASP A 51 1.24 3.61 -19.04
CA ASP A 51 0.79 2.50 -18.20
C ASP A 51 1.14 2.76 -16.74
N ARG A 52 0.12 3.19 -15.98
CA ARG A 52 0.28 3.46 -14.55
C ARG A 52 0.77 2.24 -13.77
N LYS A 53 0.21 1.06 -14.02
CA LYS A 53 0.52 -0.14 -13.23
C LYS A 53 1.94 -0.60 -13.49
N PHE A 54 2.33 -0.71 -14.76
CA PHE A 54 3.70 -1.11 -15.10
C PHE A 54 4.72 -0.10 -14.59
N ARG A 55 4.41 1.20 -14.69
CA ARG A 55 5.25 2.28 -14.16
C ARG A 55 5.42 2.19 -12.64
N GLU A 56 4.35 1.88 -11.90
CA GLU A 56 4.41 1.64 -10.45
C GLU A 56 5.37 0.50 -10.13
N VAL A 57 5.30 -0.62 -10.85
CA VAL A 57 6.21 -1.77 -10.64
C VAL A 57 7.66 -1.43 -10.94
N VAL A 58 7.93 -0.71 -12.04
CA VAL A 58 9.30 -0.24 -12.36
C VAL A 58 9.82 0.72 -11.28
N PHE A 59 8.96 1.61 -10.78
CA PHE A 59 9.31 2.51 -9.67
C PHE A 59 9.66 1.72 -8.41
N ASP A 60 8.81 0.78 -8.02
CA ASP A 60 9.02 -0.02 -6.81
C ASP A 60 10.31 -0.84 -6.91
N THR A 61 10.64 -1.35 -8.09
CA THR A 61 11.91 -2.05 -8.34
C THR A 61 13.10 -1.09 -8.26
N LEU A 62 13.03 0.08 -8.91
CA LEU A 62 14.13 1.05 -8.99
C LEU A 62 14.46 1.72 -7.63
N PHE A 63 13.44 1.86 -6.78
CA PHE A 63 13.53 2.55 -5.49
C PHE A 63 13.30 1.63 -4.29
N ALA A 64 13.35 0.31 -4.48
CA ALA A 64 13.14 -0.69 -3.43
C ALA A 64 13.92 -0.37 -2.14
N ASP A 65 15.21 -0.05 -2.25
CA ASP A 65 16.05 0.29 -1.09
C ASP A 65 15.58 1.55 -0.35
N LYS A 66 15.16 2.58 -1.08
CA LYS A 66 14.70 3.84 -0.48
C LYS A 66 13.34 3.67 0.17
N VAL A 67 12.46 2.90 -0.47
CA VAL A 67 11.15 2.54 0.08
C VAL A 67 11.34 1.69 1.33
N GLY A 68 12.19 0.66 1.29
CA GLY A 68 12.51 -0.20 2.43
C GLY A 68 13.02 0.59 3.62
N LYS A 69 14.05 1.43 3.44
CA LYS A 69 14.56 2.31 4.51
C LYS A 69 13.48 3.23 5.10
N ARG A 70 12.58 3.74 4.25
CA ARG A 70 11.47 4.59 4.69
C ARG A 70 10.44 3.81 5.50
N GLU A 71 10.10 2.59 5.09
CA GLU A 71 9.20 1.70 5.82
C GLU A 71 9.80 1.27 7.17
N GLU A 72 11.09 0.93 7.20
CA GLU A 72 11.82 0.60 8.44
C GLU A 72 11.83 1.78 9.41
N ARG A 73 12.11 3.00 8.93
CA ARG A 73 12.04 4.21 9.75
C ARG A 73 10.65 4.36 10.38
N ILE A 74 9.58 4.21 9.60
CA ILE A 74 8.19 4.31 10.08
C ILE A 74 7.91 3.21 11.13
N LYS A 75 8.35 1.98 10.90
CA LYS A 75 8.20 0.88 11.88
C LYS A 75 8.93 1.15 13.19
N ASN A 76 10.03 1.88 13.15
CA ASN A 76 10.84 2.19 14.33
C ASN A 76 10.40 3.46 15.09
N LEU A 77 9.53 4.29 14.51
CA LEU A 77 8.97 5.46 15.21
C LEU A 77 8.09 5.02 16.38
N ASP A 78 8.10 5.78 17.47
CA ASP A 78 7.13 5.59 18.54
C ASP A 78 5.72 5.99 18.10
N THR A 79 4.72 5.56 18.86
CA THR A 79 3.30 5.78 18.51
C THR A 79 2.94 7.26 18.47
N ASP A 80 3.56 8.12 19.29
CA ASP A 80 3.27 9.56 19.30
C ASP A 80 3.87 10.25 18.10
N ALA A 81 5.13 9.98 17.77
CA ALA A 81 5.78 10.51 16.56
C ALA A 81 5.05 10.08 15.27
N LEU A 82 4.56 8.83 15.20
CA LEU A 82 3.74 8.39 14.08
C LEU A 82 2.45 9.19 13.94
N ILE A 83 1.77 9.47 15.05
CA ILE A 83 0.52 10.24 15.03
C ILE A 83 0.78 11.69 14.60
N GLU A 84 1.87 12.31 15.04
CA GLU A 84 2.25 13.66 14.60
C GLU A 84 2.55 13.70 13.10
N GLU A 85 3.34 12.76 12.59
CA GLU A 85 3.59 12.66 11.14
C GLU A 85 2.31 12.32 10.34
N PHE A 86 1.37 11.57 10.93
CA PHE A 86 0.08 11.26 10.30
C PHE A 86 -0.81 12.49 10.15
N LYS A 87 -0.76 13.42 11.13
CA LYS A 87 -1.49 14.69 11.07
C LYS A 87 -0.97 15.59 9.95
N ASP A 88 0.33 15.51 9.63
CA ASP A 88 0.88 16.19 8.46
C ASP A 88 0.49 15.49 7.16
N LYS A 89 -0.62 15.97 6.59
CA LYS A 89 -1.14 15.49 5.30
C LYS A 89 -0.23 15.76 4.11
N LYS A 90 0.80 16.60 4.26
CA LYS A 90 1.77 16.92 3.19
C LYS A 90 3.01 16.02 3.20
N SER A 91 3.22 15.22 4.24
CA SER A 91 4.42 14.38 4.43
C SER A 91 4.64 13.32 3.34
N GLY A 92 3.61 13.02 2.52
CA GLY A 92 3.64 11.90 1.57
C GLY A 92 3.75 10.51 2.23
N ASN A 93 3.87 10.44 3.57
CA ASN A 93 4.03 9.22 4.37
C ASN A 93 2.68 8.68 4.86
N VAL A 94 1.60 9.47 4.76
CA VAL A 94 0.30 9.21 5.37
C VAL A 94 -0.23 7.80 5.08
N ALA A 95 -0.06 7.29 3.86
CA ALA A 95 -0.51 5.94 3.50
C ALA A 95 0.27 4.84 4.24
N LEU A 96 1.61 4.96 4.31
CA LEU A 96 2.48 4.03 5.01
C LEU A 96 2.25 4.09 6.52
N ILE A 97 2.17 5.30 7.09
CA ILE A 97 1.89 5.50 8.51
C ILE A 97 0.51 4.94 8.88
N ARG A 98 -0.51 5.16 8.04
CA ARG A 98 -1.84 4.59 8.26
C ARG A 98 -1.78 3.06 8.30
N LYS A 99 -1.01 2.43 7.41
CA LYS A 99 -0.83 0.97 7.41
C LYS A 99 -0.19 0.50 8.71
N GLU A 100 0.92 1.12 9.10
CA GLU A 100 1.63 0.82 10.35
C GLU A 100 0.75 1.02 11.60
N MET A 101 0.05 2.14 11.71
CA MET A 101 -0.87 2.41 12.81
C MET A 101 -2.00 1.36 12.89
N ARG A 102 -2.50 0.87 11.75
CA ARG A 102 -3.50 -0.22 11.72
C ARG A 102 -2.90 -1.55 12.20
N GLU A 103 -1.65 -1.84 11.86
CA GLU A 103 -0.95 -3.04 12.33
C GLU A 103 -0.73 -2.97 13.85
N ARG A 104 -0.23 -1.85 14.37
CA ARG A 104 -0.07 -1.60 15.81
C ARG A 104 -1.39 -1.65 16.57
N TYR A 105 -2.46 -1.09 16.02
CA TYR A 105 -3.79 -1.15 16.62
C TYR A 105 -4.29 -2.58 16.84
N LYS A 106 -4.00 -3.49 15.89
CA LYS A 106 -4.38 -4.90 16.00
C LYS A 106 -3.47 -5.68 16.95
N ALA A 107 -2.18 -5.36 16.95
CA ALA A 107 -1.18 -6.05 17.78
C ALA A 107 -1.27 -5.66 19.27
N ASN A 108 -1.54 -4.39 19.55
CA ASN A 108 -1.53 -3.86 20.91
C ASN A 108 -2.93 -3.82 21.52
N LYS A 109 -3.04 -4.20 22.79
CA LYS A 109 -4.21 -3.90 23.63
C LYS A 109 -3.78 -2.84 24.65
N GLY A 110 -4.58 -1.80 24.85
CA GLY A 110 -4.30 -0.76 25.86
C GLY A 110 -4.02 0.64 25.29
N TYR A 111 -3.12 1.37 25.93
CA TYR A 111 -2.94 2.81 25.76
C TYR A 111 -2.65 3.25 24.31
N ASP A 112 -1.69 2.60 23.65
CA ASP A 112 -1.32 2.88 22.26
C ASP A 112 -2.48 2.68 21.29
N ARG A 113 -3.29 1.63 21.53
CA ARG A 113 -4.48 1.36 20.73
C ARG A 113 -5.50 2.49 20.86
N SER A 114 -5.68 3.03 22.07
CA SER A 114 -6.56 4.16 22.32
C SER A 114 -6.05 5.43 21.63
N LYS A 115 -4.74 5.72 21.69
CA LYS A 115 -4.12 6.86 20.98
C LYS A 115 -4.36 6.79 19.48
N ILE A 116 -4.12 5.62 18.88
CA ILE A 116 -4.35 5.38 17.45
C ILE A 116 -5.84 5.53 17.11
N ALA A 117 -6.75 5.01 17.93
CA ALA A 117 -8.19 5.17 17.73
C ALA A 117 -8.60 6.64 17.68
N THR A 118 -8.10 7.45 18.62
CA THR A 118 -8.36 8.89 18.68
C THR A 118 -7.85 9.60 17.44
N ALA A 119 -6.63 9.31 17.01
CA ALA A 119 -6.05 9.88 15.79
C ALA A 119 -6.86 9.53 14.53
N PHE A 120 -7.31 8.27 14.39
CA PHE A 120 -8.16 7.85 13.27
C PHE A 120 -9.56 8.45 13.33
N ASN A 121 -10.14 8.60 14.53
CA ASN A 121 -11.46 9.21 14.69
C ASN A 121 -11.47 10.70 14.33
N ALA A 122 -10.36 11.41 14.56
CA ALA A 122 -10.17 12.80 14.14
C ALA A 122 -9.78 12.95 12.65
N SER A 123 -9.56 11.84 11.94
CA SER A 123 -9.17 11.82 10.54
C SER A 123 -10.38 11.70 9.61
N ILE A 124 -10.18 11.14 8.42
CA ILE A 124 -11.19 10.98 7.38
C ILE A 124 -12.23 9.90 7.74
N LYS A 125 -13.41 9.98 7.11
CA LYS A 125 -14.53 9.04 7.31
C LYS A 125 -14.11 7.56 7.18
N MET A 126 -13.20 7.24 6.26
CA MET A 126 -12.74 5.86 6.08
C MET A 126 -11.97 5.34 7.30
N ASP A 127 -11.14 6.16 7.92
CA ASP A 127 -10.36 5.77 9.10
C ASP A 127 -11.29 5.62 10.33
N GLN A 128 -12.27 6.50 10.48
CA GLN A 128 -13.35 6.37 11.47
C GLN A 128 -14.15 5.07 11.30
N GLN A 129 -14.57 4.77 10.06
CA GLN A 129 -15.30 3.53 9.75
C GLN A 129 -14.44 2.29 10.02
N TRP A 130 -13.15 2.36 9.74
CA TRP A 130 -12.22 1.29 10.02
C TRP A 130 -12.15 1.01 11.53
N VAL A 131 -11.98 2.03 12.39
CA VAL A 131 -12.01 1.84 13.86
C VAL A 131 -13.33 1.21 14.31
N LYS A 132 -14.48 1.73 13.84
CA LYS A 132 -15.81 1.16 14.14
C LYS A 132 -15.94 -0.30 13.69
N SER A 133 -15.30 -0.69 12.59
CA SER A 133 -15.29 -2.08 12.14
C SER A 133 -14.49 -2.99 13.09
N GLN A 134 -13.34 -2.51 13.60
CA GLN A 134 -12.52 -3.31 14.53
C GLN A 134 -13.23 -3.50 15.87
N VAL A 135 -13.83 -2.44 16.42
CA VAL A 135 -14.62 -2.53 17.66
C VAL A 135 -15.79 -3.51 17.50
N ARG A 136 -16.51 -3.46 16.38
CA ARG A 136 -17.60 -4.39 16.09
C ARG A 136 -17.12 -5.85 15.98
N LYS A 137 -15.99 -6.10 15.30
CA LYS A 137 -15.41 -7.45 15.19
C LYS A 137 -15.05 -8.04 16.54
N GLU A 138 -14.56 -7.23 17.47
CA GLU A 138 -14.24 -7.70 18.82
C GLU A 138 -15.48 -7.98 19.66
N GLN A 139 -16.52 -7.17 19.52
CA GLN A 139 -17.75 -7.32 20.29
C GLN A 139 -18.64 -8.46 19.78
N TYR A 140 -18.67 -8.70 18.47
CA TYR A 140 -19.64 -9.61 17.84
C TYR A 140 -19.01 -10.74 17.01
N GLY A 141 -17.68 -10.81 16.92
CA GLY A 141 -16.98 -11.75 16.03
C GLY A 141 -16.89 -11.27 14.59
N ASP A 142 -16.10 -11.97 13.77
CA ASP A 142 -15.96 -11.62 12.35
C ASP A 142 -17.17 -12.12 11.56
N SER A 143 -17.92 -11.21 10.92
CA SER A 143 -19.08 -11.57 10.11
C SER A 143 -18.61 -12.14 8.77
N GLY A 144 -18.13 -13.38 8.78
CA GLY A 144 -17.92 -14.18 7.59
C GLY A 144 -19.26 -14.48 6.91
N ASN A 145 -19.76 -13.54 6.11
CA ASN A 145 -20.80 -13.72 5.07
C ASN A 145 -22.06 -14.55 5.36
N LYS A 146 -22.44 -14.77 6.62
CA LYS A 146 -23.74 -15.29 7.05
C LYS A 146 -24.10 -14.57 8.35
N TYR A 147 -25.39 -14.46 8.65
CA TYR A 147 -26.01 -13.80 9.80
C TYR A 147 -26.46 -12.35 9.57
N GLN A 148 -27.75 -12.26 9.21
CA GLN A 148 -28.61 -11.14 9.56
C GLN A 148 -28.40 -10.76 11.02
N TRP A 149 -28.07 -9.49 11.23
CA TRP A 149 -27.95 -8.87 12.54
C TRP A 149 -29.25 -9.08 13.33
N LYS A 150 -29.24 -10.01 14.30
CA LYS A 150 -30.32 -10.05 15.30
C LYS A 150 -30.13 -8.82 16.18
N LYS A 151 -30.99 -7.81 15.96
CA LYS A 151 -31.16 -6.69 16.90
C LYS A 151 -31.48 -7.31 18.26
N THR A 152 -30.60 -7.11 19.25
CA THR A 152 -30.96 -7.36 20.64
C THR A 152 -32.05 -6.37 21.02
N SER A 153 -33.27 -6.87 21.13
CA SER A 153 -34.38 -6.18 21.77
C SER A 153 -34.03 -6.00 23.25
N TRP A 154 -33.81 -4.76 23.67
CA TRP A 154 -33.83 -4.43 25.09
C TRP A 154 -35.28 -4.57 25.59
N LYS A 155 -35.48 -5.39 26.62
CA LYS A 155 -36.67 -5.36 27.49
C LYS A 155 -36.37 -4.45 28.65
#